data_AF-L5NIY1-F1
#
_entry.id   AF-L5NIY1-F1
#
_cell.length_a   1.000
_cell.length_b   1.000
_cell.length_c   1.000
_cell.angle_alpha   90.00
_cell.angle_beta   90.00
_cell.angle_gamma   90.00
#
_symmetry.space_group_name_H-M   'P 1'
#
loop_
_entity.id
_entity.type
_entity.pdbx_description
1 polymer ?
#
loop_
_entity_poly.entity_id
_entity_poly.type
_entity_poly.pdbx_seq_one_letter_code
_entity_poly.pdbx_strand_id
1 'polypeptide(L)'
;MVLSDDDRRRSRVRTETEDGRDLGVVVGRELDDGDVLETETGDLVVVELAAIDVLVVDVGAADVSTTAAVELGHALGNRHWDLAIRDDEALFPVPDTYERMEATVADHLPPGVTTRRETVSPALFDDGGPDHGHGDHSHSHGDHHHGGHSHGDGDHDHSHGDHDHSHDGLLRSARGDER
;
A
#
# COMPACT_ATOMS: atom_id res chain seq x y z
N MET A 1 -18.23 11.77 11.76
CA MET A 1 -16.88 12.30 11.47
C MET A 1 -16.40 11.61 10.21
N VAL A 2 -15.66 12.29 9.35
CA VAL A 2 -15.21 11.70 8.09
C VAL A 2 -13.71 11.44 8.15
N LEU A 3 -13.29 10.22 7.80
CA LEU A 3 -11.89 9.78 7.77
C LEU A 3 -11.47 9.39 6.35
N SER A 4 -10.24 9.71 5.96
CA SER A 4 -9.64 9.10 4.76
C SER A 4 -9.26 7.63 4.99
N ASP A 5 -8.95 6.90 3.91
CA ASP A 5 -8.45 5.53 4.01
C ASP A 5 -7.14 5.45 4.82
N ASP A 6 -6.25 6.43 4.68
CA ASP A 6 -5.05 6.52 5.51
C ASP A 6 -5.41 6.76 6.99
N ASP A 7 -6.35 7.67 7.26
CA ASP A 7 -6.72 8.04 8.63
C ASP A 7 -7.27 6.88 9.44
N ARG A 8 -8.16 6.07 8.85
CA ARG A 8 -8.80 4.95 9.54
C ARG A 8 -7.82 3.85 9.95
N ARG A 9 -6.67 3.74 9.26
CA ARG A 9 -5.60 2.76 9.52
C ARG A 9 -4.64 3.20 10.63
N ARG A 10 -4.71 4.46 11.06
CA ARG A 10 -3.81 5.01 12.09
C ARG A 10 -4.35 4.76 13.48
N SER A 11 -3.43 4.38 14.39
CA SER A 11 -3.75 4.27 15.82
C SER A 11 -4.09 5.61 16.48
N ARG A 12 -3.68 6.73 15.87
CA ARG A 12 -3.94 8.08 16.35
C ARG A 12 -4.23 9.00 15.17
N VAL A 13 -5.39 9.64 15.19
CA VAL A 13 -5.81 10.62 14.20
C VAL A 13 -6.35 11.87 14.90
N ARG A 14 -6.07 13.03 14.33
CA ARG A 14 -6.75 14.28 14.67
C ARG A 14 -7.66 14.63 13.49
N THR A 15 -8.93 14.80 13.76
CA THR A 15 -9.98 15.08 12.76
C THR A 15 -11.03 16.00 13.37
N GLU A 16 -12.09 16.29 12.63
CA GLU A 16 -13.19 17.12 13.06
C GLU A 16 -14.53 16.39 12.86
N THR A 17 -15.50 16.62 13.74
CA THR A 17 -16.90 16.26 13.44
C THR A 17 -17.45 17.12 12.30
N GLU A 18 -18.58 16.72 11.73
CA GLU A 18 -19.27 17.50 10.69
C GLU A 18 -19.67 18.90 11.15
N ASP A 19 -19.95 19.07 12.46
CA ASP A 19 -20.25 20.36 13.07
C ASP A 19 -18.99 21.20 13.40
N GLY A 20 -17.78 20.75 13.00
CA GLY A 20 -16.52 21.47 13.18
C GLY A 20 -15.89 21.37 14.58
N ARG A 21 -16.33 20.41 15.41
CA ARG A 21 -15.64 20.10 16.68
C ARG A 21 -14.38 19.27 16.41
N ASP A 22 -13.21 19.78 16.84
CA ASP A 22 -11.92 19.07 16.83
C ASP A 22 -11.95 17.82 17.73
N LEU A 23 -11.49 16.68 17.20
CA LEU A 23 -11.39 15.39 17.86
C LEU A 23 -9.99 14.80 17.71
N GLY A 24 -9.46 14.31 18.83
CA GLY A 24 -8.36 13.34 18.84
C GLY A 24 -8.90 11.93 19.06
N VAL A 25 -8.64 11.02 18.13
CA VAL A 25 -9.05 9.61 18.22
C VAL A 25 -7.82 8.76 18.48
N VAL A 26 -7.89 7.87 19.47
CA VAL A 26 -6.83 6.89 19.78
C VAL A 26 -7.48 5.51 19.86
N VAL A 27 -7.16 4.65 18.89
CA VAL A 27 -7.71 3.30 18.77
C VAL A 27 -6.60 2.30 18.43
N GLY A 28 -6.75 1.06 18.92
CA GLY A 28 -5.79 -0.02 18.69
C GLY A 28 -6.11 -0.91 17.49
N ARG A 29 -7.06 -0.51 16.65
CA ARG A 29 -7.56 -1.24 15.48
C ARG A 29 -7.82 -0.26 14.34
N GLU A 30 -7.96 -0.79 13.13
CA GLU A 30 -8.53 -0.06 12.01
C GLU A 30 -10.01 0.27 12.30
N LEU A 31 -10.47 1.42 11.82
CA LEU A 31 -11.87 1.84 11.91
C LEU A 31 -12.60 1.54 10.62
N ASP A 32 -13.79 0.95 10.73
CA ASP A 32 -14.67 0.68 9.59
C ASP A 32 -15.71 1.77 9.41
N ASP A 33 -16.30 1.82 8.21
CA ASP A 33 -17.47 2.68 7.95
C ASP A 33 -18.63 2.28 8.87
N GLY A 34 -19.22 3.26 9.55
CA GLY A 34 -20.33 3.06 10.49
C GLY A 34 -19.91 2.68 11.92
N ASP A 35 -18.60 2.56 12.22
CA ASP A 35 -18.14 2.37 13.60
C ASP A 35 -18.67 3.50 14.51
N VAL A 36 -19.01 3.17 15.76
CA VAL A 36 -19.49 4.16 16.74
C VAL A 36 -18.49 4.27 17.88
N LEU A 37 -17.94 5.47 18.05
CA LEU A 37 -17.01 5.81 19.12
C LEU A 37 -17.71 6.64 20.18
N GLU A 38 -17.40 6.40 21.45
CA GLU A 38 -17.85 7.21 22.57
C GLU A 38 -16.70 8.13 23.03
N THR A 39 -17.00 9.42 23.20
CA THR A 39 -16.03 10.39 23.73
C THR A 39 -15.91 10.27 25.25
N GLU A 40 -14.88 10.88 25.85
CA GLU A 40 -14.75 10.95 27.32
C GLU A 40 -15.92 11.71 27.99
N THR A 41 -16.66 12.51 27.23
CA THR A 41 -17.86 13.24 27.69
C THR A 41 -19.15 12.43 27.52
N GLY A 42 -19.08 11.23 26.94
CA GLY A 42 -20.23 10.36 26.68
C GLY A 42 -20.99 10.68 25.39
N ASP A 43 -20.44 11.52 24.51
CA ASP A 43 -21.03 11.78 23.19
C ASP A 43 -20.72 10.61 22.24
N LEU A 44 -21.67 10.23 21.41
CA LEU A 44 -21.47 9.21 20.38
C LEU A 44 -21.10 9.86 19.04
N VAL A 45 -20.06 9.34 18.40
CA VAL A 45 -19.56 9.80 17.10
C VAL A 45 -19.52 8.62 16.14
N VAL A 46 -20.22 8.74 15.03
CA VAL A 46 -20.19 7.75 13.94
C VAL A 46 -19.01 8.02 13.01
N VAL A 47 -18.29 6.98 12.64
CA VAL A 47 -17.24 7.00 11.63
C VAL A 47 -17.86 6.88 10.25
N GLU A 48 -17.49 7.77 9.34
CA GLU A 48 -17.78 7.67 7.93
C GLU A 48 -16.45 7.73 7.16
N LEU A 49 -16.32 6.93 6.11
CA LEU A 49 -15.13 6.94 5.26
C LEU A 49 -15.33 7.88 4.07
N ALA A 50 -14.35 8.73 3.82
CA ALA A 50 -14.32 9.61 2.67
C ALA A 50 -14.30 8.75 1.39
N ALA A 51 -15.31 8.91 0.55
CA ALA A 51 -15.38 8.20 -0.71
C ALA A 51 -14.21 8.59 -1.64
N ILE A 52 -13.71 7.62 -2.39
CA ILE A 52 -12.55 7.78 -3.27
C ILE A 52 -12.97 7.61 -4.73
N ASP A 53 -12.27 8.32 -5.62
CA ASP A 53 -12.42 8.14 -7.06
C ASP A 53 -11.73 6.85 -7.51
N VAL A 54 -12.39 6.11 -8.39
CA VAL A 54 -11.91 4.87 -8.98
C VAL A 54 -12.03 4.89 -10.50
N LEU A 55 -11.11 4.20 -11.17
CA LEU A 55 -11.25 3.77 -12.55
C LEU A 55 -11.91 2.40 -12.55
N VAL A 56 -13.06 2.29 -13.20
CA VAL A 56 -13.75 1.03 -13.41
C VAL A 56 -13.44 0.54 -14.82
N VAL A 57 -13.00 -0.71 -14.93
CA VAL A 57 -12.83 -1.46 -16.18
C VAL A 57 -13.97 -2.49 -16.25
N ASP A 58 -14.91 -2.28 -17.17
CA ASP A 58 -16.08 -3.14 -17.37
C ASP A 58 -15.83 -4.10 -18.54
N VAL A 59 -15.77 -5.39 -18.23
CA VAL A 59 -15.58 -6.48 -19.21
C VAL A 59 -16.88 -7.22 -19.52
N GLY A 60 -17.99 -6.94 -18.83
CA GLY A 60 -19.21 -7.75 -18.89
C GLY A 60 -19.94 -7.70 -20.23
N ALA A 61 -19.87 -6.58 -20.94
CA ALA A 61 -20.46 -6.43 -22.27
C ALA A 61 -19.55 -6.96 -23.41
N ALA A 62 -18.32 -7.34 -23.11
CA ALA A 62 -17.30 -7.66 -24.09
C ALA A 62 -17.12 -9.18 -24.25
N ASP A 63 -16.95 -9.63 -25.49
CA ASP A 63 -16.54 -11.02 -25.77
C ASP A 63 -15.01 -11.13 -25.63
N VAL A 64 -14.55 -11.15 -24.38
CA VAL A 64 -13.11 -11.20 -24.04
C VAL A 64 -12.66 -12.65 -23.93
N SER A 65 -11.70 -13.05 -24.77
CA SER A 65 -11.08 -14.37 -24.62
C SER A 65 -10.37 -14.50 -23.27
N THR A 66 -10.32 -15.71 -22.70
CA THR A 66 -9.61 -15.97 -21.44
C THR A 66 -8.14 -15.50 -21.49
N THR A 67 -7.47 -15.67 -22.63
CA THR A 67 -6.08 -15.19 -22.80
C THR A 67 -5.99 -13.67 -22.71
N ALA A 68 -6.89 -12.94 -23.38
CA ALA A 68 -6.93 -11.47 -23.31
C ALA A 68 -7.25 -10.95 -21.90
N ALA A 69 -8.14 -11.64 -21.17
CA ALA A 69 -8.44 -11.30 -19.77
C ALA A 69 -7.20 -11.50 -18.86
N VAL A 70 -6.45 -12.60 -19.05
CA VAL A 70 -5.21 -12.85 -18.31
C VAL A 70 -4.13 -11.83 -18.67
N GLU A 71 -4.00 -11.45 -19.93
CA GLU A 71 -3.05 -10.42 -20.38
C GLU A 71 -3.39 -9.05 -19.79
N LEU A 72 -4.68 -8.66 -19.80
CA LEU A 72 -5.15 -7.43 -19.17
C LEU A 72 -4.86 -7.44 -17.66
N GLY A 73 -5.26 -8.51 -16.96
CA GLY A 73 -5.00 -8.66 -15.53
C GLY A 73 -3.51 -8.62 -15.20
N HIS A 74 -2.66 -9.25 -16.02
CA HIS A 74 -1.20 -9.20 -15.86
C HIS A 74 -0.65 -7.79 -16.06
N ALA A 75 -1.08 -7.09 -17.11
CA ALA A 75 -0.60 -5.73 -17.41
C ALA A 75 -0.96 -4.74 -16.30
N LEU A 76 -2.21 -4.78 -15.81
CA LEU A 76 -2.67 -3.92 -14.72
C LEU A 76 -2.03 -4.33 -13.37
N GLY A 77 -1.95 -5.63 -13.08
CA GLY A 77 -1.32 -6.14 -11.86
C GLY A 77 0.18 -5.85 -11.76
N ASN A 78 0.91 -5.82 -12.88
CA ASN A 78 2.33 -5.45 -12.93
C ASN A 78 2.59 -3.99 -12.49
N ARG A 79 1.53 -3.18 -12.38
CA ARG A 79 1.63 -1.81 -11.85
C ARG A 79 1.57 -1.74 -10.32
N HIS A 80 1.30 -2.86 -9.64
CA HIS A 80 1.02 -2.89 -8.21
C HIS A 80 -0.10 -1.92 -7.81
N TRP A 81 -1.14 -1.85 -8.63
CA TRP A 81 -2.35 -1.10 -8.28
C TRP A 81 -3.27 -1.98 -7.45
N ASP A 82 -3.82 -1.41 -6.38
CA ASP A 82 -4.89 -2.04 -5.62
C ASP A 82 -6.10 -2.27 -6.53
N LEU A 83 -6.79 -3.38 -6.27
CA LEU A 83 -7.87 -3.86 -7.12
C LEU A 83 -9.01 -4.39 -6.25
N ALA A 84 -10.23 -4.00 -6.61
CA ALA A 84 -11.43 -4.66 -6.15
C ALA A 84 -12.22 -5.21 -7.34
N ILE A 85 -12.89 -6.34 -7.14
CA ILE A 85 -13.77 -6.95 -8.15
C ILE A 85 -15.21 -6.82 -7.71
N ARG A 86 -16.06 -6.29 -8.60
CA ARG A 86 -17.51 -6.20 -8.41
C ARG A 86 -18.18 -6.73 -9.67
N ASP A 87 -18.77 -7.92 -9.59
CA ASP A 87 -19.38 -8.61 -10.73
C ASP A 87 -18.38 -8.74 -11.91
N ASP A 88 -18.70 -8.16 -13.07
CA ASP A 88 -17.86 -8.13 -14.27
C ASP A 88 -17.00 -6.86 -14.37
N GLU A 89 -16.73 -6.21 -13.22
CA GLU A 89 -16.00 -4.95 -13.14
C GLU A 89 -14.75 -5.09 -12.28
N ALA A 90 -13.64 -4.55 -12.79
CA ALA A 90 -12.40 -4.36 -12.05
C ALA A 90 -12.24 -2.88 -11.69
N LEU A 91 -12.16 -2.57 -10.40
CA LEU A 91 -12.09 -1.23 -9.85
C LEU A 91 -10.68 -0.95 -9.34
N PHE A 92 -10.14 0.22 -9.66
CA PHE A 92 -8.80 0.64 -9.26
C PHE A 92 -8.87 2.02 -8.61
N PRO A 93 -8.33 2.24 -7.40
CA PRO A 93 -8.24 3.56 -6.78
C PRO A 93 -7.44 4.53 -7.65
N VAL A 94 -7.83 5.80 -7.68
CA VAL A 94 -7.12 6.86 -8.42
C VAL A 94 -6.24 7.66 -7.43
N PRO A 95 -4.94 7.35 -7.30
CA PRO A 95 -4.05 8.06 -6.35
C PRO A 95 -3.61 9.45 -6.85
N ASP A 96 -3.46 9.61 -8.17
CA ASP A 96 -3.03 10.85 -8.82
C ASP A 96 -4.19 11.49 -9.59
N THR A 97 -4.25 11.25 -10.90
CA THR A 97 -5.28 11.77 -11.79
C THR A 97 -5.83 10.62 -12.61
N TYR A 98 -7.15 10.60 -12.73
CA TYR A 98 -7.87 9.58 -13.48
C TYR A 98 -7.40 9.54 -14.94
N GLU A 99 -7.13 10.69 -15.56
CA GLU A 99 -6.73 10.77 -16.97
C GLU A 99 -5.39 10.08 -17.23
N ARG A 100 -4.46 10.12 -16.26
CA ARG A 100 -3.18 9.41 -16.36
C ARG A 100 -3.39 7.91 -16.28
N MET A 101 -4.25 7.48 -15.36
CA MET A 101 -4.55 6.07 -15.16
C MET A 101 -5.30 5.49 -16.35
N GLU A 102 -6.34 6.18 -16.83
CA GLU A 102 -7.09 5.83 -18.03
C GLU A 102 -6.19 5.74 -19.26
N ALA A 103 -5.29 6.70 -19.49
CA ALA A 103 -4.34 6.64 -20.59
C ALA A 103 -3.41 5.42 -20.50
N THR A 104 -3.02 5.01 -19.29
CA THR A 104 -2.20 3.82 -19.08
C THR A 104 -2.99 2.53 -19.35
N VAL A 105 -4.26 2.48 -18.95
CA VAL A 105 -5.12 1.31 -19.18
C VAL A 105 -5.50 1.17 -20.65
N ALA A 106 -5.71 2.28 -21.37
CA ALA A 106 -6.15 2.29 -22.75
C ALA A 106 -5.29 1.45 -23.71
N ASP A 107 -3.98 1.37 -23.47
CA ASP A 107 -3.04 0.58 -24.28
C ASP A 107 -3.24 -0.95 -24.16
N HIS A 108 -3.98 -1.40 -23.14
CA HIS A 108 -4.16 -2.81 -22.81
C HIS A 108 -5.60 -3.30 -22.99
N LEU A 109 -6.55 -2.41 -23.28
CA LEU A 109 -7.97 -2.76 -23.34
C LEU A 109 -8.31 -3.67 -24.53
N PRO A 110 -8.87 -4.86 -24.28
CA PRO A 110 -9.44 -5.68 -25.34
C PRO A 110 -10.63 -4.98 -26.03
N PRO A 111 -10.95 -5.33 -27.28
CA PRO A 111 -12.10 -4.77 -27.97
C PRO A 111 -13.41 -4.98 -27.20
N GLY A 112 -14.19 -3.90 -27.03
CA GLY A 112 -15.49 -3.93 -26.36
C GLY A 112 -15.43 -3.69 -24.85
N VAL A 113 -14.25 -3.75 -24.22
CA VAL A 113 -14.06 -3.38 -22.81
C VAL A 113 -14.13 -1.86 -22.69
N THR A 114 -14.81 -1.37 -21.65
CA THR A 114 -14.99 0.08 -21.44
C THR A 114 -14.45 0.53 -20.09
N THR A 115 -14.13 1.82 -19.99
CA THR A 115 -13.70 2.45 -18.74
C THR A 115 -14.63 3.58 -18.33
N ARG A 116 -14.76 3.80 -17.02
CA ARG A 116 -15.48 4.95 -16.47
C ARG A 116 -14.91 5.38 -15.11
N ARG A 117 -15.20 6.62 -14.72
CA ARG A 117 -14.98 7.11 -13.36
C ARG A 117 -16.18 6.80 -12.49
N GLU A 118 -15.92 6.33 -11.28
CA GLU A 118 -16.92 6.17 -10.23
C GLU A 118 -16.33 6.67 -8.90
N THR A 119 -17.19 6.98 -7.93
CA THR A 119 -16.77 7.32 -6.57
C THR A 119 -17.37 6.26 -5.64
N VAL A 120 -16.53 5.58 -4.87
CA VAL A 120 -16.92 4.43 -4.03
C VAL A 120 -16.34 4.55 -2.62
N SER A 121 -16.86 3.74 -1.69
CA SER A 121 -16.23 3.61 -0.37
C SER A 121 -14.86 2.93 -0.51
N PRO A 122 -13.81 3.42 0.18
CA PRO A 122 -12.50 2.77 0.19
C PRO A 122 -12.53 1.36 0.80
N ALA A 123 -13.55 1.04 1.60
CA ALA A 123 -13.72 -0.30 2.19
C ALA A 123 -13.90 -1.42 1.14
N LEU A 124 -14.26 -1.07 -0.11
CA LEU A 124 -14.32 -2.03 -1.20
C LEU A 124 -12.96 -2.73 -1.47
N PHE A 125 -11.87 -2.10 -1.08
CA PHE A 125 -10.50 -2.56 -1.36
C PHE A 125 -9.88 -3.37 -0.21
N ASP A 126 -10.58 -3.57 0.91
CA ASP A 126 -10.03 -4.27 2.08
C ASP A 126 -9.88 -5.79 1.86
N ASP A 127 -10.73 -6.37 1.01
CA ASP A 127 -10.70 -7.80 0.69
C ASP A 127 -9.77 -8.15 -0.49
N GLY A 128 -9.23 -7.14 -1.20
CA GLY A 128 -8.63 -7.29 -2.53
C GLY A 128 -7.11 -7.47 -2.59
N GLY A 129 -6.39 -7.24 -1.50
CA GLY A 129 -4.92 -7.27 -1.48
C GLY A 129 -4.36 -8.59 -0.95
N PRO A 130 -3.33 -9.22 -1.60
CA PRO A 130 -2.44 -10.08 -0.85
C PRO A 130 -1.86 -9.24 0.29
N ASP A 131 -1.96 -9.76 1.51
CA ASP A 131 -1.34 -9.21 2.71
C ASP A 131 0.18 -9.06 2.46
N HIS A 132 0.57 -7.93 1.88
CA HIS A 132 1.93 -7.43 1.82
C HIS A 132 2.15 -6.50 3.00
N GLY A 133 1.52 -6.79 4.15
CA GLY A 133 2.15 -6.60 5.42
C GLY A 133 3.51 -7.29 5.34
N HIS A 134 4.53 -6.53 4.98
CA HIS A 134 5.92 -6.89 5.18
C HIS A 134 6.11 -7.00 6.69
N GLY A 135 5.65 -8.12 7.25
CA GLY A 135 6.31 -8.73 8.39
C GLY A 135 7.77 -8.76 8.00
N ASP A 136 8.56 -7.98 8.73
CA ASP A 136 10.00 -7.95 8.70
C ASP A 136 10.48 -9.37 9.05
N HIS A 137 10.41 -10.27 8.07
CA HIS A 137 11.10 -11.54 8.07
C HIS A 137 12.55 -11.21 7.76
N SER A 138 13.19 -10.49 8.69
CA SER A 138 14.60 -10.61 8.89
C SER A 138 14.87 -12.10 9.12
N HIS A 139 15.37 -12.76 8.08
CA HIS A 139 16.04 -14.02 8.21
C HIS A 139 17.31 -13.75 9.02
N SER A 140 17.17 -13.63 10.33
CA SER A 140 18.28 -13.76 11.26
C SER A 140 18.79 -15.18 11.09
N HIS A 141 19.82 -15.31 10.24
CA HIS A 141 20.67 -16.48 10.24
C HIS A 141 21.34 -16.52 11.61
N GLY A 142 20.72 -17.24 12.54
CA GLY A 142 21.33 -17.57 13.81
C GLY A 142 22.69 -18.20 13.55
N ASP A 143 23.72 -17.60 14.14
CA ASP A 143 25.08 -18.09 14.21
C ASP A 143 25.13 -19.50 14.81
N HIS A 144 25.03 -20.51 13.94
CA HIS A 144 25.33 -21.87 14.30
C HIS A 144 26.84 -22.09 14.16
N HIS A 145 27.53 -21.95 15.29
CA HIS A 145 28.88 -22.45 15.49
C HIS A 145 28.94 -23.96 15.21
N HIS A 146 29.45 -24.32 14.03
CA HIS A 146 30.06 -25.61 13.75
C HIS A 146 31.47 -25.29 13.24
N GLY A 147 32.52 -25.59 14.00
CA GLY A 147 33.00 -26.98 14.12
C GLY A 147 33.76 -27.29 12.83
N GLY A 148 35.06 -26.97 12.81
CA GLY A 148 35.84 -26.94 11.59
C GLY A 148 36.02 -28.30 10.92
N HIS A 149 36.09 -28.28 9.58
CA HIS A 149 36.77 -29.29 8.78
C HIS A 149 37.45 -28.64 7.57
N SER A 150 38.75 -28.90 7.49
CA SER A 150 39.68 -28.53 6.42
C SER A 150 39.52 -29.48 5.24
N HIS A 151 39.45 -28.93 4.01
CA HIS A 151 40.05 -29.44 2.76
C HIS A 151 40.19 -28.19 1.86
N GLY A 152 41.30 -27.84 1.22
CA GLY A 152 42.21 -28.67 0.44
C GLY A 152 41.94 -28.41 -1.05
N ASP A 153 42.72 -27.47 -1.61
CA ASP A 153 43.04 -27.21 -3.02
C ASP A 153 41.99 -26.55 -3.95
N GLY A 154 42.38 -25.42 -4.55
CA GLY A 154 41.65 -24.77 -5.64
C GLY A 154 42.01 -23.30 -5.83
N ASP A 155 43.15 -23.03 -6.45
CA ASP A 155 43.59 -21.71 -6.93
C ASP A 155 42.53 -21.01 -7.79
N HIS A 156 42.07 -19.83 -7.36
CA HIS A 156 41.52 -18.80 -8.26
C HIS A 156 41.84 -17.40 -7.72
N ASP A 157 42.92 -16.84 -8.25
CA ASP A 157 43.28 -15.42 -8.15
C ASP A 157 42.31 -14.60 -9.01
N HIS A 158 41.55 -13.70 -8.37
CA HIS A 158 40.90 -12.58 -9.02
C HIS A 158 41.31 -11.28 -8.34
N SER A 159 42.46 -10.76 -8.76
CA SER A 159 42.83 -9.36 -8.72
C SER A 159 41.67 -8.46 -9.16
N HIS A 160 41.07 -7.74 -8.21
CA HIS A 160 40.30 -6.53 -8.46
C HIS A 160 40.85 -5.43 -7.58
N GLY A 161 41.25 -4.35 -8.25
CA GLY A 161 42.10 -3.30 -7.73
C GLY A 161 41.49 -2.52 -6.59
N ASP A 162 42.39 -2.08 -5.72
CA ASP A 162 42.15 -1.19 -4.60
C ASP A 162 41.48 0.11 -5.10
N HIS A 163 40.20 0.27 -4.76
CA HIS A 163 39.54 1.57 -4.76
C HIS A 163 39.49 2.08 -3.32
N ASP A 164 40.50 2.87 -2.98
CA ASP A 164 40.53 3.74 -1.81
C ASP A 164 39.46 4.83 -1.96
N HIS A 165 38.44 4.77 -1.09
CA HIS A 165 37.55 5.89 -0.83
C HIS A 165 37.66 6.28 0.64
N SER A 166 38.66 7.12 0.91
CA SER A 166 38.69 7.98 2.09
C SER A 166 37.49 8.93 2.11
N HIS A 167 36.65 8.79 3.13
CA HIS A 167 35.83 9.89 3.63
C HIS A 167 36.07 10.01 5.13
N ASP A 168 37.08 10.85 5.42
CA ASP A 168 37.21 11.62 6.63
C ASP A 168 35.92 12.43 6.85
N GLY A 169 35.30 12.33 8.03
CA GLY A 169 33.98 12.93 8.23
C GLY A 169 33.35 12.62 9.58
N LEU A 170 34.10 12.79 10.66
CA LEU A 170 33.57 13.01 12.01
C LEU A 170 32.53 14.15 11.97
N LEU A 171 31.27 13.88 12.34
CA LEU A 171 30.47 14.83 13.13
C LEU A 171 29.41 14.07 13.95
N ARG A 172 29.78 13.81 15.20
CA ARG A 172 28.85 13.54 16.30
C ARG A 172 28.11 14.84 16.64
N SER A 173 26.83 14.74 16.98
CA SER A 173 26.15 15.77 17.78
C SER A 173 25.40 15.07 18.91
N ALA A 174 26.13 14.87 20.00
CA ALA A 174 25.59 14.47 21.29
C ALA A 174 25.14 15.71 22.08
N ARG A 175 24.09 15.50 22.86
CA ARG A 175 23.42 16.44 23.77
C ARG A 175 24.25 16.73 25.03
N GLY A 176 23.96 17.87 25.66
CA GLY A 176 24.14 18.16 27.10
C GLY A 176 25.54 18.66 27.46
N ASP A 177 25.80 19.95 27.70
CA ASP A 177 25.29 20.86 28.74
C ASP A 177 25.85 20.57 30.15
N GLU A 178 26.84 21.40 30.48
CA GLU A 178 27.17 22.01 31.77
C GLU A 178 27.50 21.18 33.04
N ARG A 179 28.79 21.33 33.42
CA ARG A 179 29.42 21.41 34.77
C ARG A 179 30.13 20.19 35.33
#